data_AF-A0A960I4A8-F1
#
_entry.id   AF-A0A960I4A8-F1
#
_cell.length_a   1.000
_cell.length_b   1.000
_cell.length_c   1.000
_cell.angle_alpha   90.00
_cell.angle_beta   90.00
_cell.angle_gamma   90.00
#
_symmetry.space_group_name_H-M   'P 1'
#
loop_
_entity.id
_entity.type
_entity.pdbx_description
1 polymer ?
#
loop_
_entity_poly.entity_id
_entity_poly.type
_entity_poly.pdbx_seq_one_letter_code
_entity_poly.pdbx_strand_id
1 'polypeptide(L)'
;MSEPFHLEGIQVEGIQVDGIQVDGIGQVLRTPEDRFAAITDYPWEPRYLTLECGLRMAYVDATPGDAPGDGAGAVNGETVLLLHGEPMWGYLYRTMIPPLVAAGCRVVVPDLIGFGRSDKPVDQHAYTYSRHVAWVGELLRHLDLRDVTFFGQDWGGLIGGRVVADHPDRFARLVFSNTGLPRTGPGLPFITAQAPLPP
;
A
#
# COMPACT_ATOMS: atom_id res chain seq x y z
N MET A 1 36.22 3.12 19.13
CA MET A 1 36.17 4.13 18.05
C MET A 1 35.62 3.41 16.84
N SER A 2 34.32 3.55 16.59
CA SER A 2 33.63 2.98 15.42
C SER A 2 33.60 4.04 14.33
N GLU A 3 34.20 3.74 13.19
CA GLU A 3 34.15 4.57 11.98
C GLU A 3 32.69 4.80 11.55
N PRO A 4 32.30 6.01 11.13
CA PRO A 4 30.97 6.26 10.58
C PRO A 4 30.81 5.59 9.22
N PHE A 5 29.72 4.86 9.06
CA PHE A 5 29.30 4.27 7.79
C PHE A 5 28.90 5.40 6.82
N HIS A 6 29.73 5.67 5.81
CA HIS A 6 29.38 6.55 4.69
C HIS A 6 28.58 5.74 3.66
N LEU A 7 27.30 6.05 3.52
CA LEU A 7 26.51 5.64 2.36
C LEU A 7 26.79 6.64 1.23
N GLU A 8 27.74 6.31 0.36
CA GLU A 8 27.77 6.88 -0.99
C GLU A 8 26.46 6.50 -1.71
N GLY A 9 25.93 7.43 -2.49
CA GLY A 9 24.60 7.34 -3.09
C GLY A 9 24.35 6.01 -3.82
N ILE A 10 23.17 5.45 -3.60
CA ILE A 10 22.67 4.31 -4.37
C ILE A 10 22.48 4.77 -5.82
N GLN A 11 23.46 4.49 -6.68
CA GLN A 11 23.28 4.51 -8.11
C GLN A 11 22.65 3.18 -8.53
N VAL A 12 21.34 3.20 -8.80
CA VAL A 12 20.72 2.14 -9.60
C VAL A 12 20.96 2.53 -11.07
N GLU A 13 21.75 1.73 -11.78
CA GLU A 13 22.24 2.06 -13.13
C GLU A 13 21.14 2.61 -14.06
N GLY A 14 21.41 3.77 -14.67
CA GLY A 14 20.83 4.22 -15.94
C GLY A 14 19.48 4.94 -15.93
N ILE A 15 18.79 5.11 -14.78
CA ILE A 15 17.50 5.81 -14.73
C ILE A 15 17.66 7.14 -13.99
N GLN A 16 17.60 8.25 -14.72
CA GLN A 16 17.44 9.59 -14.12
C GLN A 16 15.96 9.80 -13.80
N VAL A 17 15.65 10.04 -12.53
CA VAL A 17 14.32 10.42 -12.09
C VAL A 17 14.42 11.81 -11.48
N ASP A 18 13.74 12.79 -12.07
CA ASP A 18 13.72 14.13 -11.50
C ASP A 18 13.03 14.10 -10.12
N GLY A 19 13.75 14.56 -9.10
CA GLY A 19 13.22 14.62 -7.74
C GLY A 19 12.19 15.74 -7.59
N ILE A 20 11.02 15.39 -7.06
CA ILE A 20 9.97 16.34 -6.68
C ILE A 20 10.27 16.80 -5.26
N GLN A 21 10.23 18.12 -4.99
CA GLN A 21 10.27 18.62 -3.62
C GLN A 21 8.85 18.71 -3.07
N VAL A 22 8.63 18.13 -1.89
CA VAL A 22 7.34 18.16 -1.18
C VAL A 22 7.55 18.77 0.20
N ASP A 23 6.87 19.86 0.49
CA ASP A 23 7.00 20.58 1.76
C ASP A 23 6.71 19.68 2.96
N GLY A 24 7.60 19.70 3.96
CA GLY A 24 7.49 18.86 5.15
C GLY A 24 7.84 17.37 4.95
N ILE A 25 8.15 16.94 3.72
CA ILE A 25 8.63 15.59 3.40
C ILE A 25 10.07 15.61 2.85
N GLY A 26 10.41 16.58 2.00
CA GLY A 26 11.71 16.71 1.34
C GLY A 26 11.70 16.17 -0.10
N GLN A 27 12.81 15.59 -0.53
CA GLN A 27 12.94 15.03 -1.87
C GLN A 27 12.13 13.74 -2.03
N VAL A 28 11.40 13.65 -3.13
CA VAL A 28 10.51 12.53 -3.48
C VAL A 28 10.85 12.06 -4.89
N LEU A 29 10.94 10.75 -5.07
CA LEU A 29 11.09 10.12 -6.37
C LEU A 29 9.76 9.54 -6.84
N ARG A 30 9.50 9.63 -8.13
CA ARG A 30 8.32 9.03 -8.78
C ARG A 30 8.78 8.10 -9.88
N THR A 31 8.43 6.82 -9.76
CA THR A 31 8.81 5.82 -10.75
C THR A 31 8.22 6.20 -12.12
N PRO A 32 9.03 6.32 -13.17
CA PRO A 32 8.54 6.61 -14.52
C PRO A 32 7.48 5.59 -14.98
N GLU A 33 6.43 6.06 -15.68
CA GLU A 33 5.27 5.22 -16.04
C GLU A 33 5.64 4.06 -16.99
N ASP A 34 6.68 4.24 -17.81
CA ASP A 34 7.20 3.22 -18.74
C ASP A 34 7.77 1.99 -18.02
N ARG A 35 8.18 2.13 -16.75
CA ARG A 35 8.60 1.00 -15.90
C ARG A 35 7.47 0.00 -15.65
N PHE A 36 6.22 0.39 -15.87
CA PHE A 36 5.06 -0.47 -15.71
C PHE A 36 4.51 -0.99 -17.05
N ALA A 37 5.09 -0.62 -18.19
CA ALA A 37 4.57 -0.97 -19.52
C ALA A 37 4.68 -2.46 -19.86
N ALA A 38 5.69 -3.15 -19.31
CA ALA A 38 5.93 -4.58 -19.55
C ALA A 38 5.23 -5.50 -18.53
N ILE A 39 4.39 -4.96 -17.64
CA ILE A 39 3.69 -5.75 -16.63
C ILE A 39 2.52 -6.48 -17.27
N THR A 40 2.54 -7.80 -17.20
CA THR A 40 1.45 -8.67 -17.66
C THR A 40 0.49 -9.00 -16.51
N ASP A 41 -0.72 -9.43 -16.87
CA ASP A 41 -1.71 -9.97 -15.92
C ASP A 41 -2.17 -8.98 -14.84
N TYR A 42 -1.99 -7.68 -15.08
CA TYR A 42 -2.46 -6.61 -14.18
C TYR A 42 -3.10 -5.46 -14.99
N PRO A 43 -4.24 -5.71 -15.66
CA PRO A 43 -4.86 -4.77 -16.61
C PRO A 43 -5.67 -3.67 -15.92
N TRP A 44 -5.35 -3.33 -14.68
CA TRP A 44 -6.13 -2.38 -13.88
C TRP A 44 -5.58 -0.97 -14.05
N GLU A 45 -6.44 -0.04 -14.47
CA GLU A 45 -6.02 1.36 -14.62
C GLU A 45 -5.63 1.96 -13.27
N PRO A 46 -4.44 2.60 -13.17
CA PRO A 46 -4.04 3.27 -11.95
C PRO A 46 -4.82 4.58 -11.79
N ARG A 47 -5.30 4.81 -10.58
CA ARG A 47 -5.84 6.08 -10.12
C ARG A 47 -4.88 6.70 -9.11
N TYR A 48 -4.99 8.00 -8.90
CA TYR A 48 -4.07 8.75 -8.05
C TYR A 48 -4.83 9.67 -7.11
N LEU A 49 -4.41 9.67 -5.85
CA LEU A 49 -4.81 10.63 -4.82
C LEU A 49 -3.59 11.45 -4.43
N THR A 50 -3.67 12.78 -4.55
CA THR A 50 -2.72 13.68 -3.90
C THR A 50 -3.14 13.83 -2.44
N LEU A 51 -2.31 13.32 -1.54
CA LEU A 51 -2.54 13.39 -0.10
C LEU A 51 -2.38 14.82 0.41
N GLU A 52 -2.93 15.12 1.58
CA GLU A 52 -2.83 16.43 2.26
C GLU A 52 -1.38 16.88 2.44
N CYS A 53 -0.45 15.93 2.65
CA CYS A 53 0.98 16.21 2.75
C CYS A 53 1.70 16.39 1.40
N GLY A 54 0.97 16.43 0.28
CA GLY A 54 1.48 16.65 -1.08
C GLY A 54 2.00 15.42 -1.82
N LEU A 55 2.07 14.26 -1.17
CA LEU A 55 2.49 13.00 -1.79
C LEU A 55 1.38 12.40 -2.66
N ARG A 56 1.73 11.83 -3.81
CA ARG A 56 0.80 11.09 -4.67
C ARG A 56 0.76 9.61 -4.29
N MET A 57 -0.40 9.14 -3.83
CA MET A 57 -0.70 7.72 -3.66
C MET A 57 -1.38 7.18 -4.92
N ALA A 58 -0.83 6.12 -5.49
CA ALA A 58 -1.48 5.34 -6.53
C ALA A 58 -2.42 4.29 -5.90
N TYR A 59 -3.53 4.01 -6.57
CA TYR A 59 -4.42 2.93 -6.18
C TYR A 59 -5.18 2.39 -7.39
N VAL A 60 -5.57 1.13 -7.31
CA VAL A 60 -6.59 0.54 -8.19
C VAL A 60 -7.96 0.68 -7.51
N ASP A 61 -8.97 0.97 -8.31
CA ASP A 61 -10.38 1.00 -7.90
C ASP A 61 -11.18 0.28 -8.99
N ALA A 62 -11.19 -1.04 -8.90
CA ALA A 62 -11.82 -1.92 -9.87
C ALA A 62 -13.27 -2.16 -9.46
N THR A 63 -14.17 -2.02 -10.42
CA THR A 63 -15.60 -2.27 -10.26
C THR A 63 -16.01 -3.45 -11.13
N PRO A 64 -17.19 -4.07 -10.88
CA PRO A 64 -17.68 -5.18 -11.71
C PRO A 64 -17.72 -4.90 -13.22
N GLY A 65 -17.88 -3.62 -13.62
CA GLY A 65 -17.82 -3.20 -15.03
C GLY A 65 -16.43 -3.26 -15.66
N ASP A 66 -15.37 -3.32 -14.85
CA ASP A 66 -13.97 -3.39 -15.28
C ASP A 66 -13.48 -4.85 -15.47
N ALA A 67 -14.34 -5.84 -15.21
CA ALA A 67 -14.01 -7.25 -15.37
C ALA A 67 -13.63 -7.56 -16.84
N PRO A 68 -12.47 -8.20 -17.09
CA PRO A 68 -12.15 -8.70 -18.43
C PRO A 68 -13.14 -9.79 -18.86
N GLY A 69 -13.73 -9.65 -20.05
CA GLY A 69 -14.61 -10.66 -20.66
C GLY A 69 -16.10 -10.49 -20.38
N ASP A 70 -16.85 -11.57 -20.56
CA ASP A 70 -18.31 -11.70 -20.42
C ASP A 70 -18.79 -11.94 -18.97
N GLY A 71 -17.86 -11.90 -18.00
CA GLY A 71 -18.07 -12.26 -16.60
C GLY A 71 -18.33 -11.10 -15.64
N ALA A 72 -18.81 -9.94 -16.09
CA ALA A 72 -19.16 -8.83 -15.20
C ALA A 72 -20.33 -9.26 -14.28
N GLY A 73 -20.00 -9.59 -13.03
CA GLY A 73 -21.00 -9.89 -12.01
C GLY A 73 -21.93 -8.70 -11.78
N ALA A 74 -23.19 -8.97 -11.45
CA ALA A 74 -24.07 -7.90 -10.99
C ALA A 74 -23.48 -7.25 -9.73
N VAL A 75 -23.45 -5.92 -9.70
CA VAL A 75 -22.95 -5.16 -8.54
C VAL A 75 -23.70 -5.61 -7.29
N ASN A 76 -22.96 -6.13 -6.29
CA ASN A 76 -23.54 -6.67 -5.06
C ASN A 76 -23.49 -5.67 -3.88
N GLY A 77 -22.88 -4.50 -4.09
CA GLY A 77 -22.74 -3.44 -3.09
C GLY A 77 -21.57 -3.62 -2.11
N GLU A 78 -20.85 -4.74 -2.17
CA GLU A 78 -19.70 -4.98 -1.29
C GLU A 78 -18.43 -4.30 -1.83
N THR A 79 -17.65 -3.73 -0.91
CA THR A 79 -16.33 -3.17 -1.20
C THR A 79 -15.25 -3.95 -0.45
N VAL A 80 -14.18 -4.31 -1.16
CA VAL A 80 -13.02 -5.00 -0.59
C VAL A 80 -11.80 -4.09 -0.67
N LEU A 81 -11.14 -3.85 0.46
CA LEU A 81 -9.86 -3.15 0.53
C LEU A 81 -8.74 -4.18 0.68
N LEU A 82 -7.87 -4.31 -0.32
CA LEU A 82 -6.70 -5.20 -0.29
C LEU A 82 -5.44 -4.37 0.00
N LEU A 83 -4.77 -4.62 1.14
CA LEU A 83 -3.59 -3.85 1.55
C LEU A 83 -2.35 -4.72 1.61
N HIS A 84 -1.37 -4.40 0.76
CA HIS A 84 -0.12 -5.16 0.62
C HIS A 84 0.87 -4.84 1.75
N GLY A 85 1.90 -5.69 1.91
CA GLY A 85 3.06 -5.43 2.77
C GLY A 85 4.37 -5.25 2.01
N GLU A 86 5.48 -5.48 2.71
CA GLU A 86 6.85 -5.33 2.20
C GLU A 86 7.29 -6.57 1.39
N PRO A 87 8.12 -6.42 0.34
CA PRO A 87 8.41 -5.22 -0.45
C PRO A 87 7.49 -5.13 -1.69
N MET A 88 6.25 -5.60 -1.56
CA MET A 88 5.31 -5.74 -2.67
C MET A 88 4.54 -4.44 -2.93
N TRP A 89 3.62 -4.48 -3.89
CA TRP A 89 2.68 -3.40 -4.23
C TRP A 89 1.40 -4.02 -4.79
N GLY A 90 0.46 -3.23 -5.30
CA GLY A 90 -0.86 -3.70 -5.75
C GLY A 90 -0.83 -4.91 -6.69
N TYR A 91 0.24 -5.07 -7.49
CA TYR A 91 0.48 -6.26 -8.33
C TYR A 91 0.38 -7.61 -7.60
N LEU A 92 0.68 -7.65 -6.29
CA LEU A 92 0.49 -8.83 -5.45
C LEU A 92 -0.93 -9.40 -5.56
N TYR A 93 -1.93 -8.51 -5.70
CA TYR A 93 -3.34 -8.87 -5.70
C TYR A 93 -3.92 -9.15 -7.09
N ARG A 94 -3.10 -9.22 -8.13
CA ARG A 94 -3.55 -9.43 -9.51
C ARG A 94 -4.44 -10.65 -9.74
N THR A 95 -4.28 -11.70 -8.92
CA THR A 95 -5.09 -12.92 -8.98
C THR A 95 -6.29 -12.91 -8.03
N MET A 96 -6.36 -11.94 -7.11
CA MET A 96 -7.49 -11.76 -6.19
C MET A 96 -8.52 -10.77 -6.73
N ILE A 97 -8.10 -9.73 -7.46
CA ILE A 97 -9.02 -8.74 -8.02
C ILE A 97 -10.03 -9.38 -8.99
N PRO A 98 -9.64 -10.20 -10.01
CA PRO A 98 -10.60 -10.74 -10.97
C PRO A 98 -11.77 -11.54 -10.36
N PRO A 99 -11.56 -12.53 -9.47
CA PRO A 99 -12.67 -13.29 -8.90
C PRO A 99 -13.56 -12.45 -7.98
N LEU A 100 -13.02 -11.44 -7.27
CA LEU A 100 -13.82 -10.54 -6.44
C LEU A 100 -14.72 -9.62 -7.27
N VAL A 101 -14.15 -9.06 -8.33
CA VAL A 101 -14.89 -8.22 -9.29
C VAL A 101 -15.97 -9.03 -10.00
N ALA A 102 -15.65 -10.25 -10.45
CA ALA A 102 -16.62 -11.17 -11.05
C ALA A 102 -17.74 -11.58 -10.08
N ALA A 103 -17.48 -11.59 -8.77
CA ALA A 103 -18.49 -11.81 -7.73
C ALA A 103 -19.37 -10.58 -7.46
N GLY A 104 -19.13 -9.45 -8.15
CA GLY A 104 -19.91 -8.22 -8.01
C GLY A 104 -19.35 -7.20 -7.02
N CYS A 105 -18.16 -7.44 -6.46
CA CYS A 105 -17.53 -6.54 -5.50
C CYS A 105 -16.79 -5.38 -6.19
N ARG A 106 -16.79 -4.21 -5.55
CA ARG A 106 -15.77 -3.17 -5.79
C ARG A 106 -14.49 -3.56 -5.06
N VAL A 107 -13.33 -3.40 -5.69
CA VAL A 107 -12.03 -3.75 -5.12
C VAL A 107 -11.09 -2.55 -5.18
N VAL A 108 -10.63 -2.10 -4.02
CA VAL A 108 -9.68 -1.00 -3.87
C VAL A 108 -8.33 -1.55 -3.41
N VAL A 109 -7.26 -1.19 -4.12
CA VAL A 109 -5.90 -1.66 -3.85
C VAL A 109 -4.92 -0.49 -3.92
N PRO A 110 -4.56 0.14 -2.80
CA PRO A 110 -3.53 1.18 -2.80
C PRO A 110 -2.13 0.62 -2.86
N ASP A 111 -1.25 1.34 -3.55
CA ASP A 111 0.19 1.21 -3.38
C ASP A 111 0.59 2.10 -2.19
N LEU A 112 1.14 1.50 -1.13
CA LEU A 112 1.70 2.26 0.00
C LEU A 112 2.77 3.24 -0.51
N ILE A 113 2.84 4.44 0.09
CA ILE A 113 3.93 5.40 -0.17
C ILE A 113 5.28 4.69 -0.01
N GLY A 114 6.18 4.88 -0.96
CA GLY A 114 7.44 4.11 -1.06
C GLY A 114 7.39 2.91 -2.02
N PHE A 115 6.20 2.45 -2.41
CA PHE A 115 6.02 1.24 -3.22
C PHE A 115 5.26 1.51 -4.53
N GLY A 116 5.32 0.55 -5.46
CA GLY A 116 4.53 0.54 -6.70
C GLY A 116 4.61 1.85 -7.49
N ARG A 117 3.45 2.38 -7.88
CA ARG A 117 3.29 3.66 -8.60
C ARG A 117 3.18 4.89 -7.68
N SER A 118 3.14 4.67 -6.37
CA SER A 118 3.13 5.74 -5.37
C SER A 118 4.48 6.44 -5.28
N ASP A 119 4.42 7.70 -4.84
CA ASP A 119 5.59 8.52 -4.56
C ASP A 119 6.48 7.90 -3.49
N LYS A 120 7.79 8.14 -3.61
CA LYS A 120 8.84 7.52 -2.79
C LYS A 120 9.72 8.61 -2.18
N PRO A 121 9.42 9.10 -0.97
CA PRO A 121 10.35 9.93 -0.20
C PRO A 121 11.76 9.32 -0.16
N VAL A 122 12.78 10.14 -0.41
CA VAL A 122 14.19 9.71 -0.36
C VAL A 122 14.65 9.55 1.08
N ASP A 123 14.18 10.41 1.98
CA ASP A 123 14.50 10.32 3.40
C ASP A 123 13.77 9.15 4.05
N GLN A 124 14.52 8.19 4.58
CA GLN A 124 13.99 7.06 5.34
C GLN A 124 13.15 7.50 6.56
N HIS A 125 13.44 8.66 7.17
CA HIS A 125 12.67 9.18 8.29
C HIS A 125 11.30 9.71 7.88
N ALA A 126 11.04 9.84 6.57
CA ALA A 126 9.71 10.08 6.04
C ALA A 126 8.76 8.90 6.36
N TYR A 127 9.28 7.67 6.38
CA TYR A 127 8.50 6.45 6.60
C TYR A 127 8.39 6.14 8.08
N THR A 128 7.22 6.45 8.64
CA THR A 128 6.86 6.04 10.00
C THR A 128 5.56 5.27 9.97
N TYR A 129 5.38 4.35 10.92
CA TYR A 129 4.15 3.58 11.05
C TYR A 129 2.91 4.49 11.11
N SER A 130 2.96 5.56 11.92
CA SER A 130 1.86 6.52 12.04
C SER A 130 1.54 7.25 10.74
N ARG A 131 2.56 7.56 9.92
CA ARG A 131 2.34 8.18 8.61
C ARG A 131 1.67 7.21 7.64
N HIS A 132 2.12 5.96 7.59
CA HIS A 132 1.45 4.95 6.76
C HIS A 132 -0.01 4.73 7.14
N VAL A 133 -0.31 4.68 8.45
CA VAL A 133 -1.70 4.62 8.94
C VAL A 133 -2.49 5.85 8.50
N ALA A 134 -1.93 7.05 8.67
CA ALA A 134 -2.59 8.30 8.28
C ALA A 134 -2.87 8.36 6.76
N TRP A 135 -1.90 7.98 5.92
CA TRP A 135 -2.05 8.00 4.46
C TRP A 135 -3.11 7.01 3.97
N VAL A 136 -3.16 5.79 4.51
CA VAL A 136 -4.20 4.81 4.17
C VAL A 136 -5.57 5.25 4.69
N GLY A 137 -5.62 5.78 5.92
CA GLY A 137 -6.83 6.40 6.45
C GLY A 137 -7.30 7.57 5.60
N GLU A 138 -6.39 8.33 4.99
CA GLU A 138 -6.73 9.42 4.11
C GLU A 138 -7.48 8.95 2.85
N LEU A 139 -6.93 7.93 2.19
CA LEU A 139 -7.58 7.28 1.06
C LEU A 139 -8.97 6.73 1.44
N LEU A 140 -9.08 6.09 2.61
CA LEU A 140 -10.33 5.51 3.11
C LEU A 140 -11.44 6.55 3.17
N ARG A 141 -11.18 7.75 3.72
CA ARG A 141 -12.22 8.80 3.77
C ARG A 141 -12.37 9.53 2.44
N HIS A 142 -11.30 9.69 1.65
CA HIS A 142 -11.37 10.33 0.35
C HIS A 142 -12.34 9.59 -0.59
N LEU A 143 -12.27 8.27 -0.61
CA LEU A 143 -13.17 7.41 -1.39
C LEU A 143 -14.51 7.14 -0.70
N ASP A 144 -14.72 7.69 0.50
CA ASP A 144 -15.80 7.40 1.45
C ASP A 144 -16.14 5.90 1.51
N LEU A 145 -15.13 5.05 1.74
CA LEU A 145 -15.39 3.61 1.81
C LEU A 145 -16.19 3.30 3.09
N ARG A 146 -17.24 2.51 2.92
CA ARG A 146 -18.19 2.07 3.95
C ARG A 146 -18.47 0.57 3.77
N ASP A 147 -18.87 -0.08 4.87
CA ASP A 147 -19.17 -1.51 4.91
C ASP A 147 -18.06 -2.39 4.29
N VAL A 148 -16.80 -1.98 4.49
CA VAL A 148 -15.64 -2.55 3.82
C VAL A 148 -15.32 -3.93 4.38
N THR A 149 -15.05 -4.88 3.48
CA THR A 149 -14.30 -6.10 3.81
C THR A 149 -12.81 -5.80 3.66
N PHE A 150 -12.09 -5.76 4.78
CA PHE A 150 -10.65 -5.56 4.79
C PHE A 150 -9.91 -6.89 4.57
N PHE A 151 -8.87 -6.88 3.75
CA PHE A 151 -7.86 -7.92 3.66
C PHE A 151 -6.46 -7.31 3.79
N GLY A 152 -5.67 -7.78 4.75
CA GLY A 152 -4.29 -7.34 4.94
C GLY A 152 -3.33 -8.50 5.09
N GLN A 153 -2.16 -8.38 4.44
CA GLN A 153 -1.05 -9.31 4.57
C GLN A 153 0.26 -8.58 4.90
N ASP A 154 1.13 -9.21 5.70
CA ASP A 154 2.40 -8.63 6.15
C ASP A 154 2.18 -7.21 6.77
N TRP A 155 2.94 -6.18 6.40
CA TRP A 155 2.75 -4.79 6.83
C TRP A 155 1.36 -4.25 6.52
N GLY A 156 0.70 -4.76 5.48
CA GLY A 156 -0.68 -4.41 5.17
C GLY A 156 -1.66 -4.79 6.29
N GLY A 157 -1.42 -5.91 6.97
CA GLY A 157 -2.21 -6.25 8.16
C GLY A 157 -1.85 -5.38 9.38
N LEU A 158 -0.57 -5.02 9.57
CA LEU A 158 -0.13 -4.13 10.67
C LEU A 158 -0.73 -2.73 10.53
N ILE A 159 -0.61 -2.13 9.34
CA ILE A 159 -1.09 -0.78 9.03
C ILE A 159 -2.62 -0.80 8.99
N GLY A 160 -3.19 -1.71 8.19
CA GLY A 160 -4.64 -1.80 7.98
C GLY A 160 -5.40 -2.15 9.26
N GLY A 161 -4.84 -3.01 10.12
CA GLY A 161 -5.44 -3.31 11.42
C GLY A 161 -5.56 -2.08 12.32
N ARG A 162 -4.61 -1.13 12.23
CA ARG A 162 -4.72 0.15 12.94
C ARG A 162 -5.72 1.10 12.30
N VAL A 163 -5.76 1.18 10.97
CA VAL A 163 -6.78 1.95 10.23
C VAL A 163 -8.18 1.46 10.58
N VAL A 164 -8.39 0.15 10.66
CA VAL A 164 -9.65 -0.47 11.11
C VAL A 164 -10.00 -0.03 12.53
N ALA A 165 -9.03 -0.03 13.45
CA ALA A 165 -9.25 0.38 14.83
C ALA A 165 -9.57 1.88 14.99
N ASP A 166 -8.99 2.73 14.14
CA ASP A 166 -9.24 4.18 14.14
C ASP A 166 -10.55 4.56 13.40
N HIS A 167 -11.10 3.66 12.58
CA HIS A 167 -12.33 3.87 11.78
C HIS A 167 -13.30 2.67 11.82
N PRO A 168 -13.72 2.19 13.01
CA PRO A 168 -14.47 0.94 13.13
C PRO A 168 -15.85 0.98 12.46
N ASP A 169 -16.44 2.16 12.28
CA ASP A 169 -17.74 2.36 11.61
C ASP A 169 -17.70 2.14 10.09
N ARG A 170 -16.52 1.95 9.51
CA ARG A 170 -16.33 1.80 8.06
C ARG A 170 -16.11 0.35 7.61
N PHE A 171 -15.92 -0.59 8.53
CA PHE A 171 -15.56 -1.97 8.21
C PHE A 171 -16.62 -2.97 8.70
N ALA A 172 -17.06 -3.84 7.80
CA ALA A 172 -18.02 -4.91 8.11
C ALA A 172 -17.32 -6.24 8.41
N ARG A 173 -16.17 -6.51 7.77
CA ARG A 173 -15.47 -7.80 7.84
C ARG A 173 -13.97 -7.60 7.76
N LEU A 174 -13.21 -8.47 8.43
CA LEU A 174 -11.75 -8.41 8.50
C LEU A 174 -11.14 -9.77 8.16
N VAL A 175 -10.16 -9.77 7.26
CA VAL A 175 -9.36 -10.94 6.89
C VAL A 175 -7.88 -10.60 7.07
N PHE A 176 -7.22 -11.30 7.98
CA PHE A 176 -5.78 -11.19 8.21
C PHE A 176 -5.09 -12.43 7.67
N SER A 177 -4.10 -12.26 6.79
CA SER A 177 -3.35 -13.37 6.18
C SER A 177 -1.86 -13.14 6.41
N ASN A 178 -1.17 -14.09 7.04
CA ASN A 178 0.28 -14.04 7.32
C ASN A 178 0.76 -12.63 7.75
N THR A 179 0.26 -12.18 8.89
CA THR A 179 0.49 -10.83 9.43
C THR A 179 0.42 -10.87 10.96
N GLY A 180 0.66 -9.73 11.62
CA GLY A 180 0.60 -9.61 13.06
C GLY A 180 0.10 -8.23 13.52
N LEU A 181 -0.26 -8.15 14.78
CA LEU A 181 -0.46 -6.89 15.49
C LEU A 181 0.48 -6.91 16.70
N PRO A 182 1.73 -6.45 16.54
CA PRO A 182 2.70 -6.51 17.63
C PRO A 182 2.19 -5.66 18.78
N ARG A 183 1.83 -6.32 19.89
CA ARG A 183 1.51 -5.66 21.14
C ARG A 183 2.81 -5.21 21.79
N THR A 184 2.99 -3.91 21.99
CA THR A 184 3.99 -3.39 22.92
C THR A 184 3.52 -3.67 24.35
N GLY A 185 3.88 -4.85 24.86
CA GLY A 185 3.83 -5.17 26.29
C GLY A 185 5.23 -5.01 26.90
N PRO A 186 5.35 -4.78 28.22
CA PRO A 186 6.66 -4.79 28.87
C PRO A 186 7.34 -6.15 28.63
N GLY A 187 8.50 -6.14 27.96
CA GLY A 187 9.35 -7.31 27.77
C GLY A 187 9.44 -7.90 26.36
N LEU A 188 8.69 -7.40 25.37
CA LEU A 188 8.88 -7.81 23.98
C LEU A 188 9.68 -6.74 23.23
N PRO A 189 10.96 -6.98 22.88
CA PRO A 189 11.65 -6.09 21.97
C PRO A 189 10.85 -6.02 20.66
N PHE A 190 10.73 -4.82 20.10
CA PHE A 190 10.34 -4.64 18.71
C PHE A 190 11.14 -5.66 17.90
N ILE A 191 10.50 -6.43 17.02
CA ILE A 191 11.23 -7.23 16.06
C ILE A 191 11.96 -6.22 15.17
N THR A 192 13.17 -5.84 15.57
CA THR A 192 14.17 -5.30 14.68
C THR A 192 14.53 -6.45 13.76
N ALA A 193 14.47 -6.22 12.45
CA ALA A 193 14.74 -7.20 11.40
C ALA A 193 16.19 -7.75 11.38
N GLN A 194 16.87 -7.80 12.52
CA GLN A 194 18.26 -8.22 12.71
C GLN A 194 18.47 -9.04 13.99
N ALA A 195 17.49 -9.80 14.47
CA ALA A 195 17.81 -10.83 15.45
C ALA A 195 18.56 -11.97 14.73
N PRO A 196 19.84 -12.26 15.06
CA PRO A 196 20.51 -13.41 14.49
C PRO A 196 19.78 -14.68 14.92
N LEU A 197 19.65 -15.64 14.00
CA LEU A 197 19.06 -16.94 14.32
C LEU A 197 19.86 -17.62 15.44
N PRO A 198 19.18 -18.30 16.38
CA PRO A 198 19.86 -19.11 17.40
C PRO A 198 20.66 -20.25 16.73
N PRO A 199 21.69 -20.77 17.40
CA PRO A 199 22.67 -21.69 16.84
C PRO A 199 22.06 -22.99 16.27
#